data_AF-A0A842TH65-F1
#
_entry.id   AF-A0A842TH65-F1
#
_cell.length_a   1.000
_cell.length_b   1.000
_cell.length_c   1.000
_cell.angle_alpha   90.00
_cell.angle_beta   90.00
_cell.angle_gamma   90.00
#
_symmetry.space_group_name_H-M   'P 1'
#
loop_
_entity.id
_entity.type
_entity.pdbx_description
1 polymer ?
#
loop_
_entity_poly.entity_id
_entity_poly.type
_entity_poly.pdbx_seq_one_letter_code
_entity_poly.pdbx_strand_id
1 'polypeptide(L)'
;MIREIWIVQKLRGICLLHRSYSSLTTNPDLLSSFLSGLYAFSEVELSKHGNKDQTGISGIESIDMSGFRWVYLDMNGLLYIIAADRTDKVDILRKQSKVIRQNFLHYFNFKDEKEFCDSWSGNISQFEGEFEEVLDELVQNWEEVDNVSLVIAKKMDLLEIFQQFYLSMGRILKFIPSEQTLAKLKYKMINVKNEKIPKSLNKIEYHSKTGWDITGLLPKEIKLQELKNGLETLLKEFLTALKQLAGEKVVQGLTRKFVFPIILNEFDRLKDLKIDENILHLYLES
;
A
#
# COMPACT_ATOMS: atom_id res chain seq x y z
N MET A 1 1.69 2.59 -9.85
CA MET A 1 2.36 3.89 -9.97
C MET A 1 2.01 4.57 -11.29
N ILE A 2 1.88 5.91 -11.29
CA ILE A 2 1.72 6.70 -12.53
C ILE A 2 3.02 6.63 -13.34
N ARG A 3 2.89 6.48 -14.66
CA ARG A 3 3.99 6.35 -15.61
C ARG A 3 4.00 7.49 -16.60
N GLU A 4 2.82 7.92 -17.05
CA GLU A 4 2.67 9.04 -17.96
C GLU A 4 1.39 9.81 -17.71
N ILE A 5 1.44 11.11 -18.01
CA ILE A 5 0.30 12.02 -17.97
C ILE A 5 0.23 12.74 -19.31
N TRP A 6 -0.96 12.78 -19.88
CA TRP A 6 -1.27 13.47 -21.12
C TRP A 6 -2.44 14.43 -20.91
N ILE A 7 -2.32 15.63 -21.47
CA ILE A 7 -3.43 16.56 -21.64
C ILE A 7 -3.56 16.81 -23.14
N VAL A 8 -4.69 16.41 -23.71
CA VAL A 8 -4.90 16.35 -25.16
C VAL A 8 -6.15 17.14 -25.53
N GLN A 9 -6.07 17.95 -26.57
CA GLN A 9 -7.26 18.55 -27.15
C GLN A 9 -8.05 17.48 -27.91
N LYS A 10 -9.28 17.22 -27.47
CA LYS A 10 -10.10 16.07 -27.89
C LYS A 10 -10.37 16.03 -29.39
N LEU A 11 -10.70 17.16 -30.01
CA LEU A 11 -11.19 17.18 -31.39
C LEU A 11 -10.11 16.88 -32.42
N ARG A 12 -8.90 17.40 -32.21
CA ARG A 12 -7.78 17.32 -33.15
C ARG A 12 -6.68 16.37 -32.70
N GLY A 13 -6.76 15.87 -31.47
CA GLY A 13 -5.73 15.00 -30.90
C GLY A 13 -4.41 15.72 -30.61
N ILE A 14 -4.43 17.05 -30.49
CA ILE A 14 -3.24 17.86 -30.26
C ILE A 14 -2.76 17.63 -28.83
N CYS A 15 -1.51 17.20 -28.67
CA CYS A 15 -0.87 17.14 -27.37
C CYS A 15 -0.65 18.56 -26.85
N LEU A 16 -1.32 18.92 -25.76
CA LEU A 16 -1.07 20.19 -25.07
C LEU A 16 0.07 20.04 -24.09
N LEU A 17 0.12 18.89 -23.41
CA LEU A 17 1.16 18.57 -22.45
C LEU A 17 1.33 17.07 -22.32
N HIS A 18 2.59 16.63 -22.23
CA HIS A 18 2.98 15.27 -21.92
C HIS A 18 4.07 15.28 -20.87
N ARG A 19 3.89 14.49 -19.81
CA ARG A 19 4.92 14.24 -18.81
C ARG A 19 5.14 12.74 -18.66
N SER A 20 6.39 12.30 -18.81
CA SER A 20 6.79 10.90 -18.67
C SER A 20 7.65 10.69 -17.44
N TYR A 21 7.28 9.70 -16.63
CA TYR A 21 8.01 9.17 -15.47
C TYR A 21 8.60 7.79 -15.77
N SER A 22 8.56 7.37 -17.04
CA SER A 22 9.02 6.06 -17.49
C SER A 22 10.01 6.19 -18.64
N SER A 23 10.72 5.10 -18.94
CA SER A 23 11.63 5.04 -20.09
C SER A 23 10.92 4.80 -21.42
N LEU A 24 9.60 4.99 -21.51
CA LEU A 24 8.88 4.85 -22.77
C LEU A 24 9.29 5.98 -23.72
N THR A 25 9.89 5.60 -24.85
CA THR A 25 10.29 6.54 -25.90
C THR A 25 9.21 6.58 -26.98
N THR A 26 8.16 7.36 -26.75
CA THR A 26 7.10 7.59 -27.74
C THR A 26 7.11 9.02 -28.26
N ASN A 27 6.77 9.18 -29.53
CA ASN A 27 6.47 10.51 -30.09
C ASN A 27 5.15 11.02 -29.50
N PRO A 28 5.15 12.16 -28.79
CA PRO A 28 3.96 12.61 -28.09
C PRO A 28 2.77 12.94 -28.97
N ASP A 29 3.00 13.60 -30.10
CA ASP A 29 1.93 14.00 -31.01
C ASP A 29 1.27 12.80 -31.69
N LEU A 30 2.06 11.77 -32.00
CA LEU A 30 1.54 10.54 -32.58
C LEU A 30 0.64 9.80 -31.57
N LEU A 31 1.12 9.68 -30.33
CA LEU A 31 0.39 8.95 -29.29
C LEU A 31 -0.86 9.71 -28.86
N SER A 32 -0.80 11.04 -28.70
CA SER A 32 -1.97 11.86 -28.36
C SER A 32 -3.06 11.76 -29.44
N SER A 33 -2.68 11.75 -30.71
CA SER A 33 -3.61 11.58 -31.83
C SER A 33 -4.27 10.21 -31.81
N PHE A 34 -3.49 9.15 -31.53
CA PHE A 34 -4.01 7.80 -31.38
C PHE A 34 -4.97 7.68 -30.19
N LEU A 35 -4.59 8.18 -29.02
CA LEU A 35 -5.40 8.12 -27.80
C LEU A 35 -6.72 8.89 -27.97
N SER A 36 -6.68 10.07 -28.61
CA SER A 36 -7.88 10.83 -28.91
C SER A 36 -8.78 10.14 -29.92
N GLY A 37 -8.20 9.55 -30.98
CA GLY A 37 -8.94 8.77 -31.97
C GLY A 37 -9.59 7.52 -31.35
N LEU A 38 -8.88 6.82 -30.46
CA LEU A 38 -9.41 5.69 -29.71
C LEU A 38 -10.59 6.10 -28.82
N TYR A 39 -10.46 7.23 -28.11
CA TYR A 39 -11.54 7.78 -27.31
C TYR A 39 -12.76 8.13 -28.17
N ALA A 40 -12.56 8.85 -29.29
CA ALA A 40 -13.64 9.24 -30.20
C ALA A 40 -14.34 8.03 -30.84
N PHE A 41 -13.58 7.00 -31.23
CA PHE A 41 -14.13 5.74 -31.72
C PHE A 41 -14.99 5.08 -30.65
N SER A 42 -14.46 4.97 -29.43
CA SER A 42 -15.21 4.41 -28.30
C SER A 42 -16.46 5.22 -27.99
N GLU A 43 -16.39 6.54 -28.07
CA GLU A 43 -17.53 7.43 -27.85
C GLU A 43 -18.62 7.15 -28.87
N VAL A 44 -18.29 7.02 -30.16
CA VAL A 44 -19.30 6.77 -31.20
C VAL A 44 -19.86 5.36 -31.13
N GLU A 45 -19.04 4.34 -30.89
CA GLU A 45 -19.48 2.94 -31.00
C GLU A 45 -20.09 2.39 -29.70
N LEU A 46 -19.56 2.79 -28.53
CA LEU A 46 -20.06 2.30 -27.24
C LEU A 46 -21.26 3.10 -26.72
N SER A 47 -21.36 4.40 -27.04
CA SER A 47 -22.54 5.19 -26.67
C SER A 47 -23.81 4.81 -27.43
N LYS A 48 -23.69 4.11 -28.57
CA LYS A 48 -24.83 3.53 -29.31
C LYS A 48 -25.49 2.35 -28.57
N HIS A 49 -24.79 1.73 -27.62
CA HIS A 49 -25.20 0.47 -26.97
C HIS A 49 -25.34 0.57 -25.44
N GLY A 50 -24.91 1.67 -24.83
CA GLY A 50 -24.99 1.89 -23.38
C GLY A 50 -25.96 3.00 -23.02
N ASN A 51 -26.80 2.76 -22.01
CA ASN A 51 -27.53 3.82 -21.32
C ASN A 51 -26.55 4.95 -21.00
N LYS A 52 -26.96 6.20 -21.26
CA LYS A 52 -26.33 7.38 -20.64
C LYS A 52 -26.48 7.21 -19.14
N ASP A 53 -25.55 6.51 -18.51
CA ASP A 53 -25.53 6.38 -17.08
C ASP A 53 -25.37 7.77 -16.48
N GLN A 54 -25.94 7.93 -15.29
CA GLN A 54 -26.06 9.18 -14.54
C GLN A 54 -24.70 9.82 -14.17
N THR A 55 -23.60 9.29 -14.69
CA THR A 55 -22.20 9.73 -14.58
C THR A 55 -21.74 10.62 -15.76
N GLY A 56 -22.50 10.68 -16.85
CA GLY A 56 -22.22 11.57 -18.00
C GLY A 56 -21.06 11.14 -18.91
N ILE A 57 -20.63 9.88 -18.84
CA ILE A 57 -19.49 9.35 -19.60
C ILE A 57 -19.99 8.71 -20.90
N SER A 58 -19.53 9.19 -22.05
CA SER A 58 -19.92 8.69 -23.38
C SER A 58 -18.86 7.80 -24.05
N GLY A 59 -17.60 7.83 -23.59
CA GLY A 59 -16.47 7.11 -24.20
C GLY A 59 -15.76 6.11 -23.27
N ILE A 60 -14.55 5.71 -23.65
CA ILE A 60 -13.74 4.74 -22.91
C ILE A 60 -13.32 5.34 -21.56
N GLU A 61 -13.52 4.58 -20.47
CA GLU A 61 -13.07 4.99 -19.14
C GLU A 61 -11.64 4.56 -18.87
N SER A 62 -11.31 3.32 -19.24
CA SER A 62 -9.95 2.79 -19.12
C SER A 62 -9.68 1.66 -20.12
N ILE A 63 -8.41 1.45 -20.45
CA ILE A 63 -7.94 0.34 -21.28
C ILE A 63 -6.58 -0.14 -20.79
N ASP A 64 -6.40 -1.46 -20.72
CA ASP A 64 -5.10 -2.05 -20.41
C ASP A 64 -4.35 -2.36 -21.72
N MET A 65 -3.28 -1.62 -22.01
CA MET A 65 -2.51 -1.70 -23.25
C MET A 65 -1.01 -1.58 -22.98
N SER A 66 -0.20 -2.42 -23.65
CA SER A 66 1.27 -2.42 -23.58
C SER A 66 1.83 -2.51 -22.14
N GLY A 67 1.20 -3.30 -21.28
CA GLY A 67 1.62 -3.46 -19.88
C GLY A 67 1.14 -2.37 -18.93
N PHE A 68 0.52 -1.31 -19.44
CA PHE A 68 -0.03 -0.21 -18.64
C PHE A 68 -1.56 -0.24 -18.61
N ARG A 69 -2.11 0.43 -17.60
CA ARG A 69 -3.51 0.83 -17.51
C ARG A 69 -3.63 2.29 -17.90
N TRP A 70 -4.40 2.57 -18.93
CA TRP A 70 -4.67 3.92 -19.43
C TRP A 70 -6.04 4.34 -18.95
N VAL A 71 -6.14 5.47 -18.26
CA VAL A 71 -7.38 5.99 -17.69
C VAL A 71 -7.69 7.34 -18.33
N TYR A 72 -8.92 7.49 -18.80
CA TYR A 72 -9.38 8.68 -19.52
C TYR A 72 -10.34 9.50 -18.67
N LEU A 73 -10.16 10.81 -18.70
CA LEU A 73 -11.11 11.78 -18.17
C LEU A 73 -11.40 12.81 -19.27
N ASP A 74 -12.60 12.72 -19.84
CA ASP A 74 -13.11 13.69 -20.81
C ASP A 74 -13.83 14.83 -20.09
N MET A 75 -13.43 16.05 -20.43
CA MET A 75 -14.03 17.29 -19.96
C MET A 75 -14.10 18.29 -21.11
N ASN A 76 -15.27 18.36 -21.77
CA ASN A 76 -15.66 19.44 -22.69
C ASN A 76 -14.55 19.92 -23.63
N GLY A 77 -13.95 19.01 -24.39
CA GLY A 77 -12.94 19.35 -25.40
C GLY A 77 -11.49 19.09 -24.99
N LEU A 78 -11.25 18.73 -23.73
CA LEU A 78 -9.97 18.24 -23.22
C LEU A 78 -10.09 16.79 -22.75
N LEU A 79 -9.06 16.00 -23.05
CA LEU A 79 -8.85 14.68 -22.51
C LEU A 79 -7.63 14.71 -21.57
N TYR A 80 -7.86 14.30 -20.33
CA TYR A 80 -6.79 14.03 -19.37
C TYR A 80 -6.59 12.53 -19.30
N ILE A 81 -5.39 12.06 -19.64
CA ILE A 81 -5.10 10.63 -19.76
C ILE A 81 -3.91 10.30 -18.88
N ILE A 82 -4.08 9.29 -18.03
CA ILE A 82 -3.00 8.77 -17.18
C ILE A 82 -2.68 7.35 -17.62
N ALA A 83 -1.41 7.06 -17.88
CA ALA A 83 -0.90 5.70 -17.97
C ALA A 83 -0.26 5.32 -16.63
N ALA A 84 -0.63 4.16 -16.09
CA ALA A 84 -0.17 3.68 -14.79
C ALA A 84 0.05 2.17 -14.78
N ASP A 85 0.55 1.62 -13.67
CA ASP A 85 0.70 0.17 -13.52
C ASP A 85 -0.68 -0.51 -13.49
N ARG A 86 -0.78 -1.73 -14.02
CA ARG A 86 -2.06 -2.50 -14.04
C ARG A 86 -2.66 -2.77 -12.66
N THR A 87 -1.84 -2.70 -11.62
CA THR A 87 -2.27 -2.89 -10.23
C THR A 87 -3.02 -1.67 -9.68
N ASP A 88 -2.87 -0.50 -10.29
CA ASP A 88 -3.52 0.72 -9.83
C ASP A 88 -5.02 0.72 -10.13
N LYS A 89 -5.80 1.23 -9.17
CA LYS A 89 -7.26 1.26 -9.28
C LYS A 89 -7.71 2.43 -10.16
N VAL A 90 -8.56 2.15 -11.14
CA VAL A 90 -9.15 3.15 -12.05
C VAL A 90 -9.77 4.33 -11.29
N ASP A 91 -10.53 4.06 -10.23
CA ASP A 91 -11.17 5.10 -9.42
C ASP A 91 -10.19 6.09 -8.78
N ILE A 92 -9.01 5.61 -8.37
CA ILE A 92 -7.96 6.44 -7.77
C ILE A 92 -7.34 7.31 -8.87
N LEU A 93 -6.96 6.69 -10.00
CA LEU A 93 -6.39 7.37 -11.15
C LEU A 93 -7.34 8.45 -11.68
N ARG A 94 -8.66 8.21 -11.73
CA ARG A 94 -9.65 9.22 -12.14
C ARG A 94 -9.73 10.40 -11.18
N LYS A 95 -9.63 10.16 -9.86
CA LYS A 95 -9.58 11.25 -8.87
C LYS A 95 -8.31 12.08 -9.08
N GLN A 96 -7.18 11.43 -9.32
CA GLN A 96 -5.91 12.09 -9.64
C GLN A 96 -6.02 12.90 -10.94
N SER A 97 -6.63 12.38 -12.00
CA SER A 97 -6.91 13.14 -13.23
C SER A 97 -7.77 14.38 -12.98
N LYS A 98 -8.75 14.32 -12.06
CA LYS A 98 -9.57 15.49 -11.68
C LYS A 98 -8.76 16.55 -10.95
N VAL A 99 -7.81 16.15 -10.12
CA VAL A 99 -6.88 17.08 -9.45
C VAL A 99 -5.96 17.73 -10.47
N ILE A 100 -5.40 16.97 -11.41
CA ILE A 100 -4.59 17.50 -12.51
C ILE A 100 -5.37 18.53 -13.32
N ARG A 101 -6.61 18.21 -13.71
CA ARG A 101 -7.53 19.12 -14.39
C ARG A 101 -7.70 20.44 -13.63
N GLN A 102 -7.99 20.38 -12.33
CA GLN A 102 -8.17 21.58 -11.51
C GLN A 102 -6.92 22.44 -11.47
N ASN A 103 -5.74 21.82 -11.29
CA ASN A 103 -4.47 22.53 -11.30
C ASN A 103 -4.15 23.12 -12.67
N PHE A 104 -4.43 22.40 -13.76
CA PHE A 104 -4.20 22.87 -15.12
C PHE A 104 -5.02 24.13 -15.42
N LEU A 105 -6.33 24.09 -15.17
CA LEU A 105 -7.20 25.24 -15.38
C LEU A 105 -6.78 26.42 -14.49
N HIS A 106 -6.44 26.16 -13.23
CA HIS A 106 -6.00 27.20 -12.31
C HIS A 106 -4.68 27.85 -12.74
N TYR A 107 -3.68 27.05 -13.09
CA TYR A 107 -2.34 27.51 -13.46
C TYR A 107 -2.38 28.39 -14.71
N PHE A 108 -3.14 28.00 -15.72
CA PHE A 108 -3.32 28.78 -16.95
C PHE A 108 -4.47 29.79 -16.88
N ASN A 109 -5.05 30.00 -15.70
CA ASN A 109 -6.10 30.97 -15.42
C ASN A 109 -7.35 30.84 -16.32
N PHE A 110 -7.75 29.61 -16.61
CA PHE A 110 -9.03 29.29 -17.25
C PHE A 110 -10.06 28.95 -16.17
N LYS A 111 -11.27 29.50 -16.29
CA LYS A 111 -12.39 29.18 -15.40
C LYS A 111 -12.89 27.75 -15.60
N ASP A 112 -12.96 27.32 -16.85
CA ASP A 112 -13.42 25.99 -17.26
C ASP A 112 -12.89 25.62 -18.66
N GLU A 113 -13.16 24.40 -19.10
CA GLU A 113 -12.73 23.89 -20.41
C GLU A 113 -13.43 24.57 -21.58
N LYS A 114 -14.60 25.17 -21.35
CA LYS A 114 -15.30 25.92 -22.39
C LYS A 114 -14.56 27.23 -22.67
N GLU A 115 -14.17 27.96 -21.63
CA GLU A 115 -13.32 29.14 -21.78
C GLU A 115 -11.99 28.80 -22.46
N PHE A 116 -11.37 27.67 -22.10
CA PHE A 116 -10.20 27.17 -22.81
C PHE A 116 -10.49 27.00 -24.31
N CYS A 117 -11.54 26.27 -24.68
CA CYS A 117 -11.85 26.00 -26.08
C CYS A 117 -12.18 27.28 -26.87
N ASP A 118 -12.82 28.26 -26.23
CA ASP A 118 -13.22 29.52 -26.86
C ASP A 118 -12.04 30.50 -27.01
N SER A 119 -11.07 30.47 -26.09
CA SER A 119 -9.95 31.41 -26.04
C SER A 119 -8.63 30.88 -26.64
N TRP A 120 -8.49 29.56 -26.76
CA TRP A 120 -7.25 28.96 -27.22
C TRP A 120 -7.00 29.19 -28.71
N SER A 121 -5.91 29.88 -29.02
CA SER A 121 -5.51 30.25 -30.39
C SER A 121 -4.82 29.12 -31.17
N GLY A 122 -4.68 27.93 -30.58
CA GLY A 122 -3.91 26.82 -31.15
C GLY A 122 -2.41 26.88 -30.88
N ASN A 123 -1.92 27.90 -30.17
CA ASN A 123 -0.51 27.96 -29.77
C ASN A 123 -0.22 26.96 -28.64
N ILE A 124 0.62 25.96 -28.90
CA ILE A 124 1.01 24.94 -27.90
C ILE A 124 2.11 25.45 -26.97
N SER A 125 2.93 26.41 -27.42
CA SER A 125 4.08 26.90 -26.65
C SER A 125 3.70 27.59 -25.33
N GLN A 126 2.41 27.93 -25.14
CA GLN A 126 1.93 28.49 -23.88
C GLN A 126 1.84 27.44 -22.76
N PHE A 127 1.83 26.15 -23.12
CA PHE A 127 1.80 25.03 -22.17
C PHE A 127 3.19 24.43 -21.95
N GLU A 128 4.19 24.85 -22.73
CA GLU A 128 5.59 24.55 -22.48
C GLU A 128 6.07 25.39 -21.28
N GLY A 129 6.52 24.74 -20.21
CA GLY A 129 7.02 25.46 -19.02
C GLY A 129 6.75 24.75 -17.69
N GLU A 130 6.67 25.53 -16.61
CA GLU A 130 6.75 25.06 -15.22
C GLU A 130 5.52 24.24 -14.74
N PHE A 131 4.47 24.08 -15.56
CA PHE A 131 3.35 23.21 -15.18
C PHE A 131 3.78 21.74 -15.04
N GLU A 132 4.85 21.32 -15.74
CA GLU A 132 5.46 20.00 -15.52
C GLU A 132 5.96 19.82 -14.07
N GLU A 133 6.45 20.89 -13.43
CA GLU A 133 6.89 20.84 -12.03
C GLU A 133 5.71 20.63 -11.08
N VAL A 134 4.55 21.22 -11.40
CA VAL A 134 3.30 20.99 -10.65
C VAL A 134 2.87 19.52 -10.76
N LEU A 135 2.99 18.92 -11.95
CA LEU A 135 2.70 17.49 -12.12
C LEU A 135 3.67 16.61 -11.34
N ASP A 136 4.96 16.94 -11.37
CA ASP A 136 5.99 16.21 -10.63
C ASP A 136 5.72 16.25 -9.12
N GLU A 137 5.35 17.42 -8.57
CA GLU A 137 4.99 17.56 -7.16
C GLU A 137 3.75 16.72 -6.82
N LEU A 138 2.71 16.74 -7.66
CA LEU A 138 1.50 15.93 -7.45
C LEU A 138 1.80 14.44 -7.46
N VAL A 139 2.57 13.96 -8.42
CA VAL A 139 2.94 12.53 -8.55
C VAL A 139 3.80 12.09 -7.38
N GLN A 140 4.82 12.89 -7.01
CA GLN A 140 5.67 12.61 -5.85
C GLN A 140 4.84 12.51 -4.56
N ASN A 141 3.92 13.45 -4.33
CA ASN A 141 3.04 13.42 -3.16
C ASN A 141 2.18 12.15 -3.10
N TRP A 142 1.66 11.68 -4.23
CA TRP A 142 0.88 10.43 -4.27
C TRP A 142 1.74 9.20 -4.03
N GLU A 143 2.95 9.14 -4.60
CA GLU A 143 3.90 8.05 -4.36
C GLU A 143 4.32 7.98 -2.89
N GLU A 144 4.56 9.11 -2.23
CA GLU A 144 4.87 9.17 -0.80
C GLU A 144 3.72 8.61 0.05
N VAL A 145 2.47 8.96 -0.27
CA VAL A 145 1.29 8.45 0.43
C VAL A 145 1.11 6.93 0.25
N ASP A 146 1.34 6.42 -0.96
CA ASP A 146 1.25 4.99 -1.26
C ASP A 146 2.34 4.20 -0.52
N ASN A 147 3.57 4.73 -0.50
CA ASN A 147 4.68 4.12 0.24
C ASN A 147 4.42 4.08 1.75
N VAL A 148 3.90 5.17 2.33
CA VAL A 148 3.49 5.19 3.74
C VAL A 148 2.41 4.14 4.03
N SER A 149 1.42 4.02 3.14
CA SER A 149 0.34 3.04 3.27
C SER A 149 0.86 1.60 3.20
N LEU A 150 1.79 1.30 2.29
CA LEU A 150 2.44 -0.02 2.19
C LEU A 150 3.24 -0.37 3.46
N VAL A 151 3.98 0.60 4.01
CA VAL A 151 4.72 0.41 5.25
C VAL A 151 3.78 0.15 6.43
N ILE A 152 2.65 0.85 6.51
CA ILE A 152 1.63 0.60 7.55
C ILE A 152 1.01 -0.80 7.37
N ALA A 153 0.69 -1.22 6.14
CA ALA A 153 0.16 -2.56 5.86
C ALA A 153 1.12 -3.65 6.36
N LYS A 154 2.41 -3.56 6.03
CA LYS A 154 3.44 -4.50 6.54
C LYS A 154 3.52 -4.55 8.06
N LYS A 155 3.37 -3.41 8.74
CA LYS A 155 3.34 -3.37 10.21
C LYS A 155 2.08 -4.03 10.76
N MET A 156 0.93 -3.85 10.11
CA MET A 156 -0.32 -4.52 10.50
C MET A 156 -0.22 -6.04 10.34
N ASP A 157 0.36 -6.51 9.22
CA ASP A 157 0.60 -7.94 8.99
C ASP A 157 1.51 -8.54 10.07
N LEU A 158 2.59 -7.84 10.44
CA LEU A 158 3.45 -8.25 11.56
C LEU A 158 2.66 -8.35 12.86
N LEU A 159 1.89 -7.32 13.21
CA LEU A 159 1.09 -7.33 14.44
C LEU A 159 0.11 -8.51 14.47
N GLU A 160 -0.58 -8.78 13.36
CA GLU A 160 -1.55 -9.87 13.28
C GLU A 160 -0.87 -11.24 13.49
N ILE A 161 0.20 -11.51 12.76
CA ILE A 161 0.92 -12.80 12.86
C ILE A 161 1.51 -12.98 14.27
N PHE A 162 2.15 -11.96 14.82
CA PHE A 162 2.69 -12.05 16.19
C PHE A 162 1.59 -12.19 17.24
N GLN A 163 0.43 -11.56 17.04
CA GLN A 163 -0.72 -11.79 17.92
C GLN A 163 -1.15 -13.26 17.88
N GLN A 164 -1.17 -13.92 16.72
CA GLN A 164 -1.46 -15.36 16.64
C GLN A 164 -0.44 -16.19 17.42
N PHE A 165 0.85 -15.85 17.31
CA PHE A 165 1.91 -16.51 18.09
C PHE A 165 1.70 -16.33 19.59
N TYR A 166 1.45 -15.11 20.06
CA TYR A 166 1.24 -14.83 21.48
C TYR A 166 -0.03 -15.46 22.04
N LEU A 167 -1.12 -15.49 21.27
CA LEU A 167 -2.32 -16.23 21.65
C LEU A 167 -2.04 -17.73 21.80
N SER A 168 -1.21 -18.29 20.93
CA SER A 168 -0.79 -19.69 21.05
C SER A 168 0.13 -19.93 22.23
N MET A 169 1.01 -18.98 22.56
CA MET A 169 1.75 -19.01 23.83
C MET A 169 0.81 -18.99 25.03
N GLY A 170 -0.22 -18.14 25.03
CA GLY A 170 -1.27 -18.15 26.05
C GLY A 170 -1.97 -19.50 26.18
N ARG A 171 -2.21 -20.22 25.07
CA ARG A 171 -2.72 -21.60 25.08
C ARG A 171 -1.73 -22.56 25.73
N ILE A 172 -0.44 -22.45 25.42
CA ILE A 172 0.63 -23.27 26.04
C ILE A 172 0.64 -23.08 27.56
N LEU A 173 0.50 -21.83 28.05
CA LEU A 173 0.50 -21.52 29.49
C LEU A 173 -0.59 -22.26 30.27
N LYS A 174 -1.74 -22.57 29.65
CA LYS A 174 -2.82 -23.33 30.29
C LYS A 174 -2.42 -24.78 30.65
N PHE A 175 -1.39 -25.31 30.00
CA PHE A 175 -0.87 -26.66 30.25
C PHE A 175 0.31 -26.66 31.24
N ILE A 176 0.68 -25.50 31.78
CA ILE A 176 1.72 -25.39 32.79
C ILE A 176 1.07 -25.44 34.18
N PRO A 177 1.21 -26.54 34.94
CA PRO A 177 0.43 -26.76 36.16
C PRO A 177 0.90 -25.94 37.36
N SER A 178 2.15 -25.48 37.36
CA SER A 178 2.75 -24.79 38.51
C SER A 178 2.47 -23.28 38.48
N GLU A 179 1.66 -22.79 39.41
CA GLU A 179 1.44 -21.35 39.62
C GLU A 179 2.76 -20.63 39.94
N GLN A 180 3.67 -21.28 40.68
CA GLN A 180 4.99 -20.72 40.97
C GLN A 180 5.83 -20.52 39.70
N THR A 181 5.73 -21.45 38.74
CA THR A 181 6.38 -21.33 37.44
C THR A 181 5.80 -20.15 36.64
N LEU A 182 4.48 -20.00 36.62
CA LEU A 182 3.81 -18.88 35.95
C LEU A 182 4.17 -17.53 36.57
N ALA A 183 4.30 -17.46 37.90
CA ALA A 183 4.74 -16.26 38.61
C ALA A 183 6.19 -15.88 38.26
N LYS A 184 7.11 -16.85 38.25
CA LYS A 184 8.51 -16.64 37.83
C LYS A 184 8.61 -16.19 36.38
N LEU A 185 7.80 -16.78 35.50
CA LEU A 185 7.74 -16.38 34.10
C LEU A 185 7.24 -14.94 33.96
N LYS A 186 6.16 -14.56 34.66
CA LYS A 186 5.64 -13.18 34.66
C LYS A 186 6.72 -12.18 35.04
N TYR A 187 7.43 -12.44 36.13
CA TYR A 187 8.51 -11.59 36.59
C TYR A 187 9.60 -11.42 35.53
N LYS A 188 10.07 -12.53 34.94
CA LYS A 188 11.09 -12.50 33.88
C LYS A 188 10.62 -11.73 32.64
N MET A 189 9.36 -11.89 32.24
CA MET A 189 8.79 -11.19 31.08
C MET A 189 8.66 -9.68 31.33
N ILE A 190 8.26 -9.27 32.52
CA ILE A 190 8.24 -7.84 32.90
C ILE A 190 9.65 -7.23 32.80
N ASN A 191 10.68 -7.94 33.28
CA ASN A 191 12.06 -7.47 33.18
C ASN A 191 12.52 -7.37 31.71
N VAL A 192 12.20 -8.37 30.88
CA VAL A 192 12.51 -8.33 29.44
C VAL A 192 11.86 -7.11 28.78
N LYS A 193 10.59 -6.81 29.08
CA LYS A 193 9.91 -5.61 28.57
C LYS A 193 10.66 -4.34 28.98
N ASN A 194 11.10 -4.25 30.23
CA ASN A 194 11.74 -3.03 30.74
C ASN A 194 13.18 -2.84 30.23
N GLU A 195 13.91 -3.93 29.99
CA GLU A 195 15.35 -3.89 29.67
C GLU A 195 15.65 -3.99 28.16
N LYS A 196 14.89 -4.80 27.43
CA LYS A 196 15.22 -5.18 26.04
C LYS A 196 14.26 -4.58 25.01
N ILE A 197 13.11 -4.09 25.43
CA ILE A 197 12.07 -3.63 24.51
C ILE A 197 12.09 -2.08 24.41
N PRO A 198 12.11 -1.53 23.19
CA PRO A 198 12.09 -0.08 22.99
C PRO A 198 10.87 0.59 23.60
N LYS A 199 11.03 1.85 24.03
CA LYS A 199 9.94 2.66 24.62
C LYS A 199 8.75 2.88 23.67
N SER A 200 8.97 2.82 22.35
CA SER A 200 7.90 2.89 21.35
C SER A 200 6.90 1.73 21.44
N LEU A 201 7.31 0.62 22.08
CA LEU A 201 6.50 -0.58 22.32
C LEU A 201 5.99 -0.67 23.77
N ASN A 202 5.91 0.46 24.48
CA ASN A 202 5.53 0.50 25.90
C ASN A 202 4.11 -0.02 26.19
N LYS A 203 3.20 0.03 25.20
CA LYS A 203 1.81 -0.46 25.29
C LYS A 203 1.67 -1.99 25.24
N ILE A 204 2.77 -2.73 25.05
CA ILE A 204 2.75 -4.19 25.15
C ILE A 204 2.59 -4.60 26.61
N GLU A 205 1.65 -5.49 26.93
CA GLU A 205 1.46 -5.97 28.30
C GLU A 205 1.68 -7.48 28.42
N TYR A 206 2.06 -7.96 29.60
CA TYR A 206 2.19 -9.39 29.86
C TYR A 206 1.23 -9.83 30.97
N HIS A 207 0.45 -10.86 30.69
CA HIS A 207 -0.47 -11.47 31.63
C HIS A 207 -0.16 -12.96 31.81
N SER A 208 -0.13 -13.44 33.06
CA SER A 208 0.29 -14.80 33.39
C SER A 208 -0.53 -15.92 32.76
N LYS A 209 -1.77 -15.64 32.32
CA LYS A 209 -2.69 -16.64 31.74
C LYS A 209 -2.87 -16.54 30.22
N THR A 210 -2.55 -15.38 29.64
CA THR A 210 -2.78 -15.11 28.21
C THR A 210 -1.50 -14.78 27.44
N GLY A 211 -0.38 -14.54 28.14
CA GLY A 211 0.90 -14.22 27.53
C GLY A 211 1.03 -12.73 27.23
N TRP A 212 1.69 -12.41 26.12
CA TRP A 212 1.85 -11.04 25.62
C TRP A 212 0.56 -10.54 24.96
N ASP A 213 0.16 -9.32 25.29
CA ASP A 213 -0.89 -8.56 24.61
C ASP A 213 -0.23 -7.38 23.88
N ILE A 214 -0.42 -7.32 22.57
CA ILE A 214 0.13 -6.27 21.71
C ILE A 214 -0.96 -5.44 21.02
N THR A 215 -2.24 -5.65 21.37
CA THR A 215 -3.37 -4.97 20.73
C THR A 215 -3.36 -3.45 20.94
N GLY A 216 -2.70 -2.97 21.99
CA GLY A 216 -2.52 -1.54 22.27
C GLY A 216 -1.54 -0.80 21.34
N LEU A 217 -0.76 -1.49 20.50
CA LEU A 217 0.24 -0.87 19.64
C LEU A 217 -0.39 -0.07 18.49
N LEU A 218 0.16 1.12 18.22
CA LEU A 218 -0.22 1.97 17.10
C LEU A 218 0.87 1.95 16.02
N PRO A 219 0.70 1.18 14.92
CA PRO A 219 1.78 0.97 13.94
C PRO A 219 2.23 2.25 13.22
N LYS A 220 1.41 3.31 13.19
CA LYS A 220 1.80 4.60 12.60
C LYS A 220 3.00 5.23 13.31
N GLU A 221 3.14 5.02 14.62
CA GLU A 221 4.13 5.70 15.46
C GLU A 221 5.46 4.94 15.60
N ILE A 222 5.51 3.69 15.12
CA ILE A 222 6.62 2.75 15.40
C ILE A 222 7.38 2.47 14.09
N LYS A 223 8.72 2.49 14.11
CA LYS A 223 9.52 2.10 12.94
C LYS A 223 9.37 0.61 12.65
N LEU A 224 9.27 0.22 11.37
CA LEU A 224 9.02 -1.18 10.97
C LEU A 224 10.06 -2.14 11.56
N GLN A 225 11.35 -1.80 11.49
CA GLN A 225 12.42 -2.63 12.03
C GLN A 225 12.38 -2.73 13.56
N GLU A 226 12.00 -1.64 14.22
CA GLU A 226 11.88 -1.59 15.68
C GLU A 226 10.73 -2.48 16.16
N LEU A 227 9.59 -2.43 15.46
CA LEU A 227 8.45 -3.31 15.70
C LEU A 227 8.85 -4.78 15.52
N LYS A 228 9.43 -5.12 14.36
CA LYS A 228 9.88 -6.49 14.05
C LYS A 228 10.84 -7.04 15.12
N ASN A 229 11.93 -6.31 15.39
CA ASN A 229 12.95 -6.76 16.33
C ASN A 229 12.39 -6.89 17.75
N GLY A 230 11.52 -5.96 18.18
CA GLY A 230 10.89 -6.01 19.49
C GLY A 230 9.99 -7.24 19.66
N LEU A 231 9.14 -7.51 18.66
CA LEU A 231 8.25 -8.67 18.68
C LEU A 231 9.04 -10.00 18.64
N GLU A 232 10.07 -10.11 17.79
CA GLU A 232 10.94 -11.29 17.76
C GLU A 232 11.66 -11.51 19.10
N THR A 233 12.13 -10.44 19.73
CA THR A 233 12.82 -10.49 21.03
C THR A 233 11.88 -11.01 22.12
N LEU A 234 10.66 -10.49 22.19
CA LEU A 234 9.65 -10.95 23.15
C LEU A 234 9.34 -12.44 22.98
N LEU A 235 9.16 -12.88 21.73
CA LEU A 235 8.88 -14.28 21.39
C LEU A 235 10.04 -15.19 21.83
N LYS A 236 11.28 -14.81 21.48
CA LYS A 236 12.49 -15.55 21.81
C LYS A 236 12.71 -15.68 23.31
N GLU A 237 12.62 -14.57 24.04
CA GLU A 237 12.83 -14.54 25.48
C GLU A 237 11.75 -15.32 26.23
N PHE A 238 10.50 -15.26 25.75
CA PHE A 238 9.41 -16.05 26.29
C PHE A 238 9.69 -17.56 26.15
N LEU A 239 10.01 -18.03 24.95
CA LEU A 239 10.29 -19.45 24.72
C LEU A 239 11.48 -19.94 25.53
N THR A 240 12.55 -19.15 25.57
CA THR A 240 13.75 -19.46 26.35
C THR A 240 13.43 -19.59 27.83
N ALA A 241 12.69 -18.62 28.39
CA ALA A 241 12.26 -18.64 29.78
C ALA A 241 11.34 -19.84 30.08
N LEU A 242 10.39 -20.13 29.18
CA LEU A 242 9.46 -21.23 29.37
C LEU A 242 10.17 -22.58 29.34
N LYS A 243 11.12 -22.79 28.41
CA LYS A 243 11.94 -24.01 28.33
C LYS A 243 12.75 -24.22 29.61
N GLN A 244 13.36 -23.16 30.14
CA GLN A 244 14.12 -23.21 31.39
C GLN A 244 13.26 -23.57 32.60
N LEU A 245 12.02 -23.08 32.65
CA LEU A 245 11.16 -23.24 33.83
C LEU A 245 10.26 -24.49 33.79
N ALA A 246 9.78 -24.89 32.61
CA ALA A 246 8.84 -26.00 32.42
C ALA A 246 9.49 -27.25 31.82
N GLY A 247 10.74 -27.14 31.35
CA GLY A 247 11.46 -28.23 30.69
C GLY A 247 11.28 -28.21 29.17
N GLU A 248 12.39 -28.38 28.47
CA GLU A 248 12.48 -28.26 27.01
C GLU A 248 11.54 -29.23 26.27
N LYS A 249 11.53 -30.51 26.66
CA LYS A 249 10.67 -31.54 26.04
C LYS A 249 9.19 -31.22 26.14
N VAL A 250 8.75 -30.68 27.29
CA VAL A 250 7.35 -30.27 27.51
C VAL A 250 6.99 -29.13 26.57
N VAL A 251 7.86 -28.11 26.51
CA VAL A 251 7.64 -26.95 25.64
C VAL A 251 7.66 -27.34 24.17
N GLN A 252 8.60 -28.17 23.71
CA GLN A 252 8.65 -28.67 22.33
C GLN A 252 7.37 -29.44 21.93
N GLY A 253 6.84 -30.28 22.82
CA GLY A 253 5.58 -30.99 22.58
C GLY A 253 4.40 -30.02 22.42
N LEU A 254 4.34 -28.98 23.25
CA LEU A 254 3.29 -27.98 23.22
C LEU A 254 3.43 -27.02 22.02
N THR A 255 4.63 -26.60 21.64
CA THR A 255 4.86 -25.74 20.46
C THR A 255 4.52 -26.47 19.16
N ARG A 256 4.86 -27.76 19.04
CA ARG A 256 4.42 -28.59 17.90
C ARG A 256 2.90 -28.64 17.78
N LYS A 257 2.20 -28.69 18.91
CA LYS A 257 0.73 -28.76 18.93
C LYS A 257 0.06 -27.43 18.63
N PHE A 258 0.58 -26.31 19.16
CA PHE A 258 -0.12 -25.03 19.14
C PHE A 258 0.48 -23.97 18.22
N VAL A 259 1.78 -24.03 17.95
CA VAL A 259 2.48 -23.00 17.18
C VAL A 259 2.79 -23.44 15.76
N PHE A 260 3.20 -24.69 15.55
CA PHE A 260 3.51 -25.19 14.20
C PHE A 260 2.36 -25.04 13.19
N PRO A 261 1.08 -25.27 13.58
CA PRO A 261 -0.03 -25.01 12.66
C PRO A 261 -0.08 -23.55 12.16
N ILE A 262 0.29 -22.57 12.99
CA ILE A 262 0.36 -21.17 12.58
C ILE A 262 1.50 -20.96 11.60
N ILE A 263 2.69 -21.51 11.90
CA ILE A 263 3.86 -21.39 11.01
C ILE A 263 3.53 -21.93 9.62
N LEU A 264 2.85 -23.08 9.55
CA LEU A 264 2.46 -23.68 8.28
C LEU A 264 1.37 -22.88 7.56
N ASN A 265 0.37 -22.37 8.28
CA ASN A 265 -0.73 -21.60 7.68
C ASN A 265 -0.28 -20.22 7.18
N GLU A 266 0.64 -19.58 7.89
CA GLU A 266 1.09 -18.22 7.60
C GLU A 266 2.44 -18.19 6.85
N PHE A 267 2.93 -19.33 6.36
CA PHE A 267 4.31 -19.46 5.86
C PHE A 267 4.67 -18.46 4.76
N ASP A 268 3.77 -18.24 3.81
CA ASP A 268 3.99 -17.27 2.73
C ASP A 268 4.08 -15.83 3.26
N ARG A 269 3.23 -15.46 4.23
CA ARG A 269 3.29 -14.14 4.89
C ARG A 269 4.56 -13.99 5.72
N LEU A 270 5.04 -15.05 6.37
CA LEU A 270 6.32 -15.03 7.10
C LEU A 270 7.49 -14.73 6.15
N LYS A 271 7.48 -15.32 4.94
CA LYS A 271 8.48 -15.05 3.89
C LYS A 271 8.40 -13.62 3.37
N ASP A 272 7.19 -13.13 3.09
CA ASP A 272 6.99 -11.75 2.59
C ASP A 272 7.49 -10.70 3.61
N LEU A 273 7.33 -11.00 4.90
CA LEU A 273 7.82 -10.18 6.00
C LEU A 273 9.29 -10.45 6.38
N LYS A 274 9.93 -11.43 5.73
CA LYS A 274 11.31 -11.88 5.95
C LYS A 274 11.58 -12.27 7.40
N ILE A 275 10.64 -12.94 8.05
CA ILE A 275 10.74 -13.42 9.45
C ILE A 275 10.71 -14.95 9.55
N ASP A 276 10.49 -15.64 8.43
CA ASP A 276 10.41 -17.10 8.35
C ASP A 276 11.64 -17.79 8.92
N GLU A 277 12.85 -17.39 8.53
CA GLU A 277 14.10 -17.98 9.04
C GLU A 277 14.18 -17.84 10.57
N ASN A 278 14.01 -16.62 11.09
CA ASN A 278 14.07 -16.36 12.53
C ASN A 278 13.03 -17.19 13.31
N ILE A 279 11.79 -17.25 12.82
CA ILE A 279 10.73 -18.02 13.46
C ILE A 279 11.05 -19.52 13.43
N LEU A 280 11.51 -20.05 12.30
CA LEU A 280 11.88 -21.46 12.18
C LEU A 280 13.04 -21.81 13.12
N HIS A 281 14.10 -20.98 13.16
CA HIS A 281 15.23 -21.16 14.07
C HIS A 281 14.79 -21.20 15.54
N LEU A 282 13.86 -20.33 15.95
CA LEU A 282 13.34 -20.29 17.32
C LEU A 282 12.65 -21.60 17.75
N TYR A 283 12.04 -22.32 16.80
CA TYR A 283 11.22 -23.50 17.10
C TYR A 283 11.85 -24.83 16.68
N LEU A 284 12.86 -24.84 15.80
CA LEU A 284 13.52 -26.05 15.29
C LEU A 284 14.92 -26.28 15.86
N GLU A 285 15.70 -25.25 16.15
CA GLU A 285 17.10 -25.38 16.61
C GLU A 285 17.27 -25.39 18.13
N SER A 286 16.19 -25.58 18.91
CA SER A 286 16.28 -25.49 20.37
C SER A 286 15.34 -26.39 21.15
#